data_AF-A9PHP3-F1
#
_entry.id   AF-A9PHP3-F1
#
_cell.length_a   1.000
_cell.length_b   1.000
_cell.length_c   1.000
_cell.angle_alpha   90.00
_cell.angle_beta   90.00
_cell.angle_gamma   90.00
#
_symmetry.space_group_name_H-M   'P 1'
#
loop_
_entity.id
_entity.type
_entity.pdbx_description
1 polymer ?
#
loop_
_entity_poly.entity_id
_entity_poly.type
_entity_poly.pdbx_seq_one_letter_code
_entity_poly.pdbx_strand_id
1 'polypeptide(L)'
;MNNKLKLMGLIPFFLLMVFVLPTSAAYKFTNPRIVLPVRSKGLDADSRSYAVVFDAGSTGSRVHVFCFDQNFDLLPVGNDTDFEFFAQVRPGLSAYAKDPQAAANSLFPLLNEAESVVPEEFSPKTPVKLGATAGLRLLEGDSAERILEAVRDLLSHGSLEYEADDVSILSGSQEGYYMWIAINYMVGNLGKPYSETAAVIDQGGGSVQMAYAISRENAEKAPTVADGEDPYVEKFLLRGAEYYVYVHSYLSYGLLASRAEILKVSRNSSNECVATGYNGVYKYGGKEYKASSSPTGTSFKKMQNTSS
;
A
#
# COMPACT_ATOMS: atom_id res chain seq x y z
N MET A 1 -12.08 2.07 25.84
CA MET A 1 -12.02 3.16 24.84
C MET A 1 -10.61 3.39 24.26
N ASN A 2 -9.69 2.43 24.39
CA ASN A 2 -8.26 2.61 24.03
C ASN A 2 -7.76 1.78 22.83
N ASN A 3 -8.61 1.01 22.14
CA ASN A 3 -8.18 0.26 20.94
C ASN A 3 -8.37 1.03 19.62
N LYS A 4 -9.04 2.20 19.65
CA LYS A 4 -9.28 3.01 18.45
C LYS A 4 -8.10 3.92 18.06
N LEU A 5 -7.11 4.10 18.94
CA LEU A 5 -6.01 5.05 18.73
C LEU A 5 -4.72 4.42 18.18
N LYS A 6 -4.57 3.09 18.19
CA LYS A 6 -3.52 2.39 17.40
C LYS A 6 -3.81 2.45 15.89
N LEU A 7 -4.99 2.93 15.48
CA LEU A 7 -5.44 2.92 14.08
C LEU A 7 -4.64 3.85 13.14
N MET A 8 -3.95 4.85 13.70
CA MET A 8 -3.23 5.88 12.93
C MET A 8 -1.85 5.42 12.42
N GLY A 9 -1.35 4.25 12.85
CA GLY A 9 -0.17 3.60 12.27
C GLY A 9 -0.47 2.67 11.08
N LEU A 10 -1.75 2.49 10.72
CA LEU A 10 -2.20 1.31 9.98
C LEU A 10 -2.31 1.45 8.45
N ILE A 11 -2.06 2.61 7.85
CA ILE A 11 -2.11 2.72 6.38
C ILE A 11 -1.10 1.77 5.68
N PRO A 12 0.18 1.70 6.10
CA PRO A 12 1.11 0.69 5.57
C PRO A 12 0.77 -0.75 6.02
N PHE A 13 0.14 -0.94 7.19
CA PHE A 13 -0.35 -2.24 7.69
C PHE A 13 -1.38 -2.88 6.74
N PHE A 14 -2.24 -2.08 6.10
CA PHE A 14 -3.38 -2.57 5.32
C PHE A 14 -3.04 -2.96 3.88
N LEU A 15 -2.11 -2.24 3.25
CA LEU A 15 -1.69 -2.56 1.88
C LEU A 15 -0.97 -3.91 1.79
N LEU A 16 -0.25 -4.29 2.87
CA LEU A 16 0.67 -5.41 2.85
C LEU A 16 0.07 -6.76 3.26
N MET A 17 -0.96 -6.77 4.11
CA MET A 17 -1.61 -8.02 4.54
C MET A 17 -2.14 -8.86 3.36
N VAL A 18 -2.45 -8.22 2.23
CA VAL A 18 -3.12 -8.86 1.09
C VAL A 18 -2.14 -9.40 0.05
N PHE A 19 -0.87 -8.97 0.08
CA PHE A 19 0.22 -9.61 -0.65
C PHE A 19 0.46 -11.05 -0.20
N VAL A 20 0.08 -11.35 1.06
CA VAL A 20 0.21 -12.67 1.69
C VAL A 20 -0.83 -13.69 1.19
N LEU A 21 -1.90 -13.23 0.55
CA LEU A 21 -2.94 -14.15 0.09
C LEU A 21 -2.39 -15.01 -1.05
N PRO A 22 -2.50 -16.34 -0.95
CA PRO A 22 -1.95 -17.22 -1.97
C PRO A 22 -2.60 -16.91 -3.32
N THR A 23 -1.80 -16.39 -4.25
CA THR A 23 -2.07 -16.49 -5.67
C THR A 23 -1.90 -17.95 -6.02
N SER A 24 -2.96 -18.76 -5.93
CA SER A 24 -2.87 -20.17 -6.28
C SER A 24 -2.25 -20.31 -7.67
N ALA A 25 -1.20 -21.13 -7.80
CA ALA A 25 -0.41 -21.35 -9.02
C ALA A 25 -1.19 -21.92 -10.22
N ALA A 26 -2.53 -21.98 -10.17
CA ALA A 26 -3.38 -22.69 -11.10
C ALA A 26 -4.24 -21.80 -12.03
N TYR A 27 -4.17 -20.48 -11.97
CA TYR A 27 -5.03 -19.63 -12.81
C TYR A 27 -4.27 -18.54 -13.56
N LYS A 28 -3.75 -18.94 -14.73
CA LYS A 28 -3.44 -18.01 -15.82
C LYS A 28 -4.72 -17.26 -16.21
N PHE A 29 -4.71 -15.94 -16.03
CA PHE A 29 -5.53 -14.91 -16.69
C PHE A 29 -6.95 -15.31 -17.16
N THR A 30 -7.82 -15.78 -16.25
CA THR A 30 -9.29 -15.57 -16.28
C THR A 30 -9.88 -16.01 -14.93
N ASN A 31 -10.42 -15.09 -14.10
CA ASN A 31 -11.11 -15.34 -12.80
C ASN A 31 -10.30 -15.99 -11.65
N PRO A 32 -10.58 -15.61 -10.39
CA PRO A 32 -10.41 -14.31 -9.72
C PRO A 32 -8.97 -14.10 -9.22
N ARG A 33 -8.53 -12.84 -9.07
CA ARG A 33 -7.12 -12.49 -8.76
C ARG A 33 -6.64 -12.88 -7.36
N ILE A 34 -7.55 -13.08 -6.41
CA ILE A 34 -7.23 -13.44 -5.01
C ILE A 34 -8.32 -14.33 -4.43
N VAL A 35 -7.92 -15.43 -3.79
CA VAL A 35 -8.83 -16.39 -3.13
C VAL A 35 -8.48 -16.50 -1.64
N LEU A 36 -9.44 -16.18 -0.78
CA LEU A 36 -9.37 -16.46 0.66
C LEU A 36 -10.23 -17.69 0.99
N PRO A 37 -9.68 -18.74 1.64
CA PRO A 37 -10.43 -19.94 1.92
C PRO A 37 -11.59 -19.70 2.89
N VAL A 38 -12.62 -20.54 2.79
CA VAL A 38 -13.70 -20.61 3.78
C VAL A 38 -13.13 -21.16 5.08
N ARG A 39 -13.56 -20.63 6.23
CA ARG A 39 -13.13 -21.13 7.54
C ARG A 39 -13.48 -22.61 7.70
N SER A 40 -12.49 -23.42 8.08
CA SER A 40 -12.64 -24.83 8.43
C SER A 40 -13.02 -24.98 9.90
N LYS A 41 -13.82 -26.02 10.23
CA LYS A 41 -14.16 -26.37 11.62
C LYS A 41 -13.12 -27.25 12.29
N GLY A 42 -12.21 -27.86 11.54
CA GLY A 42 -11.08 -28.60 12.09
C GLY A 42 -9.95 -27.64 12.42
N LEU A 43 -9.63 -27.49 13.71
CA LEU A 43 -8.48 -26.72 14.17
C LEU A 43 -7.28 -27.66 14.26
N ASP A 44 -6.40 -27.64 13.27
CA ASP A 44 -5.00 -27.98 13.51
C ASP A 44 -4.35 -26.75 14.15
N ALA A 45 -4.35 -26.71 15.48
CA ALA A 45 -3.89 -25.54 16.25
C ALA A 45 -2.41 -25.22 16.02
N ASP A 46 -1.66 -26.15 15.42
CA ASP A 46 -0.23 -26.02 15.13
C ASP A 46 0.05 -25.60 13.67
N SER A 47 -0.98 -25.54 12.82
CA SER A 47 -0.83 -25.08 11.44
C SER A 47 -0.65 -23.57 11.38
N ARG A 48 0.61 -23.13 11.30
CA ARG A 48 1.02 -21.73 11.13
C ARG A 48 1.53 -21.46 9.74
N SER A 49 1.28 -20.26 9.25
CA SER A 49 1.85 -19.74 8.00
C SER A 49 2.32 -18.33 8.22
N TYR A 50 3.54 -18.02 7.79
CA TYR A 50 4.12 -16.69 7.90
C TYR A 50 4.11 -16.02 6.54
N ALA A 51 4.25 -14.70 6.53
CA ALA A 51 4.62 -13.97 5.33
C ALA A 51 5.33 -12.67 5.67
N VAL A 52 6.25 -12.30 4.79
CA VAL A 52 7.06 -11.09 4.89
C VAL A 52 6.70 -10.18 3.74
N VAL A 53 6.38 -8.93 4.03
CA VAL A 53 6.02 -7.97 2.99
C VAL A 53 6.75 -6.65 3.22
N PHE A 54 7.32 -6.11 2.15
CA PHE A 54 8.00 -4.83 2.11
C PHE A 54 7.13 -3.75 1.46
N ASP A 55 7.00 -2.62 2.14
CA ASP A 55 6.43 -1.38 1.60
C ASP A 55 7.57 -0.45 1.19
N ALA A 56 7.81 -0.30 -0.10
CA ALA A 56 8.78 0.67 -0.61
C ALA A 56 8.07 2.01 -0.88
N GLY A 57 7.96 2.81 0.17
CA GLY A 57 7.43 4.16 0.16
C GLY A 57 8.39 5.21 -0.41
N SER A 58 7.86 6.38 -0.76
CA SER A 58 8.66 7.51 -1.27
C SER A 58 9.59 8.15 -0.22
N THR A 59 9.27 8.02 1.07
CA THR A 59 10.01 8.64 2.18
C THR A 59 10.82 7.65 3.02
N GLY A 60 10.58 6.35 2.84
CA GLY A 60 11.19 5.27 3.60
C GLY A 60 10.63 3.93 3.16
N SER A 61 11.34 2.87 3.53
CA SER A 61 10.91 1.48 3.31
C SER A 61 10.56 0.82 4.64
N ARG A 62 9.59 -0.09 4.63
CA ARG A 62 9.12 -0.81 5.81
C ARG A 62 9.08 -2.30 5.51
N VAL A 63 9.22 -3.12 6.55
CA VAL A 63 8.97 -4.56 6.49
C VAL A 63 7.93 -4.92 7.53
N HIS A 64 7.04 -5.83 7.14
CA HIS A 64 6.00 -6.40 7.98
C HIS A 64 6.15 -7.92 7.95
N VAL A 65 6.10 -8.55 9.12
CA VAL A 65 5.98 -10.01 9.22
C VAL A 65 4.66 -10.34 9.89
N PHE A 66 3.86 -11.18 9.25
CA PHE A 66 2.58 -11.66 9.75
C PHE A 66 2.63 -13.16 9.99
N CYS A 67 1.84 -13.64 10.95
CA CYS A 67 1.60 -15.06 11.18
C CYS A 67 0.09 -15.31 11.13
N PHE A 68 -0.30 -16.42 10.51
CA PHE A 68 -1.68 -16.82 10.31
C PHE A 68 -1.90 -18.26 10.75
N ASP A 69 -3.11 -18.55 11.21
CA ASP A 69 -3.59 -19.92 11.34
C ASP A 69 -4.11 -20.46 9.98
N GLN A 70 -4.54 -21.71 9.96
CA GLN A 70 -5.16 -22.34 8.78
C GLN A 70 -6.43 -21.65 8.23
N ASN A 71 -7.10 -20.83 9.04
CA ASN A 71 -8.28 -20.06 8.65
C ASN A 71 -7.92 -18.67 8.13
N PHE A 72 -6.62 -18.42 7.99
CA PHE A 72 -6.04 -17.13 7.66
C PHE A 72 -6.41 -16.07 8.69
N ASP A 73 -6.58 -16.45 9.96
CA ASP A 73 -6.75 -15.51 11.07
C ASP A 73 -5.38 -15.14 11.65
N LEU A 74 -5.18 -13.86 11.98
CA LEU A 74 -3.89 -13.36 12.46
C LEU A 74 -3.54 -13.97 13.82
N LEU A 75 -2.29 -14.42 13.94
CA LEU A 75 -1.66 -14.88 15.17
C LEU A 75 -0.58 -13.88 15.61
N PRO A 76 -0.28 -13.79 16.92
CA PRO A 76 0.85 -13.01 17.40
C PRO A 76 2.17 -13.47 16.77
N VAL A 77 3.08 -12.53 16.55
CA VAL A 77 4.40 -12.76 15.93
C VAL A 77 5.51 -12.56 16.96
N GLY A 78 6.47 -13.49 17.01
CA GLY A 78 7.58 -13.43 17.95
C GLY A 78 7.16 -13.65 19.40
N ASN A 79 7.82 -12.96 20.33
CA ASN A 79 7.56 -13.04 21.78
C ASN A 79 6.54 -12.00 22.28
N ASP A 80 6.06 -11.13 21.40
CA ASP A 80 5.11 -10.06 21.73
C ASP A 80 3.66 -10.48 21.49
N THR A 81 2.73 -9.70 22.06
CA THR A 81 1.28 -9.87 21.83
C THR A 81 0.78 -9.17 20.56
N ASP A 82 1.67 -8.54 19.80
CA ASP A 82 1.31 -7.84 18.57
C ASP A 82 1.13 -8.85 17.41
N PHE A 83 0.16 -8.57 16.54
CA PHE A 83 -0.20 -9.42 15.39
C PHE A 83 0.71 -9.21 14.17
N GLU A 84 1.70 -8.33 14.29
CA GLU A 84 2.72 -8.08 13.28
C GLU A 84 4.06 -7.80 13.94
N PHE A 85 5.14 -8.13 13.25
CA PHE A 85 6.43 -7.47 13.44
C PHE A 85 6.57 -6.34 12.43
N PHE A 86 7.09 -5.19 12.86
CA PHE A 86 7.25 -4.00 12.03
C PHE A 86 8.63 -3.36 12.23
N ALA A 87 9.34 -3.11 11.13
CA ALA A 87 10.56 -2.32 11.12
C ALA A 87 10.59 -1.37 9.90
N GLN A 88 11.37 -0.28 10.00
CA GLN A 88 11.44 0.74 8.95
C GLN A 88 12.82 1.38 8.81
N VAL A 89 13.16 1.78 7.59
CA VAL A 89 14.37 2.54 7.25
C VAL A 89 14.03 3.79 6.44
N ARG A 90 14.95 4.76 6.46
CA ARG A 90 14.89 5.98 5.63
C ARG A 90 16.28 6.28 5.07
N PRO A 91 16.40 6.91 3.88
CA PRO A 91 15.33 7.30 2.97
C PRO A 91 14.71 6.11 2.21
N GLY A 92 13.65 6.36 1.43
CA GLY A 92 13.02 5.34 0.58
C GLY A 92 13.81 5.05 -0.70
N LEU A 93 13.42 4.00 -1.43
CA LEU A 93 14.16 3.52 -2.61
C LEU A 93 14.37 4.58 -3.70
N SER A 94 13.42 5.50 -3.89
CA SER A 94 13.52 6.57 -4.90
C SER A 94 14.69 7.54 -4.66
N ALA A 95 15.19 7.65 -3.42
CA ALA A 95 16.37 8.48 -3.12
C ALA A 95 17.65 7.94 -3.76
N TYR A 96 17.66 6.65 -4.12
CA TYR A 96 18.78 5.95 -4.72
C TYR A 96 18.60 5.76 -6.23
N ALA A 97 17.83 6.62 -6.91
CA ALA A 97 17.54 6.53 -8.36
C ALA A 97 18.79 6.37 -9.25
N LYS A 98 19.96 6.82 -8.80
CA LYS A 98 21.23 6.74 -9.53
C LYS A 98 22.13 5.57 -9.11
N ASP A 99 21.76 4.85 -8.06
CA ASP A 99 22.54 3.74 -7.48
C ASP A 99 21.61 2.60 -7.02
N PRO A 100 21.19 1.72 -7.95
CA PRO A 100 20.30 0.61 -7.65
C PRO A 100 20.82 -0.34 -6.56
N GLN A 101 22.14 -0.56 -6.50
CA GLN A 101 22.73 -1.44 -5.49
C GLN A 101 22.63 -0.81 -4.10
N ALA A 102 22.87 0.49 -3.97
CA ALA A 102 22.65 1.19 -2.71
C ALA A 102 21.16 1.14 -2.28
N ALA A 103 20.23 1.19 -3.25
CA ALA A 103 18.81 1.03 -2.98
C ALA A 103 18.51 -0.36 -2.35
N ALA A 104 19.00 -1.44 -2.96
CA ALA A 104 18.85 -2.79 -2.43
C ALA A 104 19.53 -2.95 -1.05
N ASN A 105 20.78 -2.52 -0.92
CA ASN A 105 21.53 -2.59 0.35
C ASN A 105 20.82 -1.85 1.48
N SER A 106 20.02 -0.82 1.19
CA SER A 106 19.22 -0.12 2.21
C SER A 106 18.14 -1.00 2.86
N LEU A 107 17.69 -2.06 2.18
CA LEU A 107 16.69 -3.02 2.67
C LEU A 107 17.31 -4.19 3.45
N PHE A 108 18.62 -4.42 3.34
CA PHE A 108 19.30 -5.55 3.97
C PHE A 108 19.08 -5.62 5.51
N PRO A 109 19.12 -4.51 6.27
CA PRO A 109 18.81 -4.56 7.71
C PRO A 109 17.39 -5.07 8.00
N LEU A 110 16.41 -4.65 7.20
CA LEU A 110 15.01 -5.06 7.35
C LEU A 110 14.80 -6.54 6.98
N LEU A 111 15.49 -7.03 5.95
CA LEU A 111 15.46 -8.44 5.57
C LEU A 111 15.99 -9.32 6.70
N ASN A 112 17.16 -9.00 7.25
CA ASN A 112 17.74 -9.74 8.37
C ASN A 112 16.82 -9.77 9.60
N GLU A 113 16.18 -8.64 9.93
CA GLU A 113 15.23 -8.59 11.03
C GLU A 113 14.02 -9.49 10.76
N ALA A 114 13.44 -9.45 9.55
CA ALA A 114 12.31 -10.30 9.18
C ALA A 114 12.67 -11.80 9.22
N GLU A 115 13.85 -12.19 8.72
CA GLU A 115 14.33 -13.57 8.78
C GLU A 115 14.57 -14.05 10.21
N SER A 116 15.01 -13.16 11.11
CA SER A 116 15.20 -13.49 12.52
C SER A 116 13.88 -13.73 13.28
N VAL A 117 12.78 -13.19 12.77
CA VAL A 117 11.44 -13.28 13.37
C VAL A 117 10.71 -14.56 12.91
N VAL A 118 10.95 -15.00 11.68
CA VAL A 118 10.35 -16.21 11.12
C VAL A 118 11.11 -17.43 11.63
N PRO A 119 10.46 -18.43 12.26
CA PRO A 119 11.18 -19.62 12.73
C PRO A 119 11.76 -20.41 11.55
N GLU A 120 12.94 -21.00 11.75
CA GLU A 120 13.74 -21.66 10.70
C GLU A 120 12.95 -22.72 9.91
N GLU A 121 12.08 -23.48 10.60
CA GLU A 121 11.21 -24.50 10.00
C GLU A 121 10.14 -23.95 9.04
N PHE A 122 9.75 -22.67 9.19
CA PHE A 122 8.79 -21.99 8.32
C PHE A 122 9.45 -21.14 7.24
N SER A 123 10.72 -20.77 7.39
CA SER A 123 11.42 -19.85 6.48
C SER A 123 11.33 -20.27 4.99
N PRO A 124 11.59 -21.53 4.59
CA PRO A 124 11.53 -21.94 3.19
C PRO A 124 10.13 -21.92 2.54
N LYS A 125 9.06 -21.71 3.32
CA LYS A 125 7.66 -21.65 2.87
C LYS A 125 7.02 -20.29 3.15
N THR A 126 7.82 -19.33 3.60
CA THR A 126 7.36 -18.00 4.00
C THR A 126 7.59 -17.06 2.83
N PRO A 127 6.55 -16.66 2.08
CA PRO A 127 6.72 -15.76 0.95
C PRO A 127 7.24 -14.40 1.41
N VAL A 128 8.24 -13.88 0.69
CA VAL A 128 8.72 -12.51 0.79
C VAL A 128 8.35 -11.70 -0.43
N LYS A 129 7.63 -10.58 -0.22
CA LYS A 129 7.12 -9.74 -1.31
C LYS A 129 7.48 -8.29 -1.11
N LEU A 130 7.62 -7.53 -2.20
CA LEU A 130 7.85 -6.09 -2.14
C LEU A 130 6.90 -5.34 -3.06
N GLY A 131 6.11 -4.45 -2.47
CA GLY A 131 5.27 -3.50 -3.18
C GLY A 131 5.88 -2.11 -3.15
N ALA A 132 6.32 -1.61 -4.31
CA ALA A 132 6.75 -0.23 -4.45
C ALA A 132 5.58 0.70 -4.80
N THR A 133 5.53 1.86 -4.17
CA THR A 133 4.41 2.81 -4.31
C THR A 133 4.73 3.92 -5.32
N ALA A 134 3.89 4.97 -5.34
CA ALA A 134 4.01 6.11 -6.24
C ALA A 134 5.40 6.77 -6.31
N GLY A 135 6.24 6.64 -5.28
CA GLY A 135 7.60 7.20 -5.31
C GLY A 135 8.48 6.64 -6.43
N LEU A 136 8.41 5.32 -6.68
CA LEU A 136 9.17 4.66 -7.74
C LEU A 136 8.55 4.90 -9.13
N ARG A 137 7.20 4.99 -9.21
CA ARG A 137 6.48 5.30 -10.47
C ARG A 137 6.93 6.62 -11.11
N LEU A 138 7.41 7.57 -10.31
CA LEU A 138 7.79 8.92 -10.74
C LEU A 138 9.25 9.02 -11.21
N LEU A 139 10.04 7.94 -11.13
CA LEU A 139 11.42 7.96 -11.62
C LEU A 139 11.45 7.97 -13.15
N GLU A 140 12.43 8.67 -13.71
CA GLU A 140 12.62 8.77 -15.17
C GLU A 140 13.40 7.57 -15.71
N GLY A 141 13.12 7.22 -16.98
CA GLY A 141 13.83 6.17 -17.70
C GLY A 141 13.59 4.77 -17.12
N ASP A 142 14.65 3.97 -17.09
CA ASP A 142 14.68 2.59 -16.57
C ASP A 142 15.05 2.49 -15.08
N SER A 143 15.19 3.64 -14.39
CA SER A 143 15.70 3.72 -13.01
C SER A 143 14.90 2.87 -12.03
N ALA A 144 13.56 2.88 -12.17
CA ALA A 144 12.69 2.11 -11.28
C ALA A 144 12.89 0.60 -11.47
N GLU A 145 12.97 0.13 -12.73
CA GLU A 145 13.17 -1.30 -13.02
C GLU A 145 14.53 -1.77 -12.54
N ARG A 146 15.60 -0.99 -12.77
CA ARG A 146 16.95 -1.31 -12.28
C ARG A 146 17.00 -1.44 -10.75
N ILE A 147 16.25 -0.60 -10.03
CA ILE A 147 16.11 -0.73 -8.58
C ILE A 147 15.38 -2.03 -8.22
N LEU A 148 14.26 -2.34 -8.89
CA LEU A 148 13.53 -3.58 -8.63
C LEU A 148 14.37 -4.82 -8.94
N GLU A 149 15.17 -4.82 -10.00
CA GLU A 149 16.13 -5.88 -10.32
C GLU A 149 17.17 -6.08 -9.20
N ALA A 150 17.73 -4.99 -8.66
CA ALA A 150 18.66 -5.08 -7.53
C ALA A 150 17.98 -5.60 -6.25
N VAL A 151 16.71 -5.25 -6.02
CA VAL A 151 15.91 -5.78 -4.91
C VAL A 151 15.59 -7.27 -5.11
N ARG A 152 15.26 -7.69 -6.34
CA ARG A 152 15.05 -9.08 -6.71
C ARG A 152 16.29 -9.93 -6.42
N ASP A 153 17.46 -9.43 -6.82
CA ASP A 153 18.75 -10.08 -6.52
C ASP A 153 18.95 -10.22 -5.01
N LEU A 154 18.76 -9.15 -4.24
CA LEU A 154 18.85 -9.18 -2.77
C LEU A 154 17.94 -10.26 -2.15
N LEU A 155 16.66 -10.28 -2.51
CA LEU A 155 15.69 -11.21 -1.93
C LEU A 155 15.96 -12.66 -2.34
N SER A 156 16.49 -12.89 -3.55
CA SER A 156 16.84 -14.24 -4.04
C SER A 156 17.98 -14.92 -3.26
N HIS A 157 18.78 -14.14 -2.52
CA HIS A 157 19.85 -14.64 -1.66
C HIS A 157 19.41 -14.83 -0.19
N GLY A 158 18.14 -14.52 0.13
CA GLY A 158 17.55 -14.74 1.45
C GLY A 158 17.15 -16.21 1.69
N SER A 159 16.71 -16.48 2.91
CA SER A 159 16.20 -17.78 3.38
C SER A 159 14.70 -17.98 3.15
N LEU A 160 13.97 -16.89 2.90
CA LEU A 160 12.52 -16.86 2.67
C LEU A 160 12.15 -17.33 1.25
N GLU A 161 10.90 -17.75 1.06
CA GLU A 161 10.39 -18.14 -0.26
C GLU A 161 10.23 -16.89 -1.14
N TYR A 162 10.92 -16.86 -2.27
CA TYR A 162 10.99 -15.72 -3.16
C TYR A 162 10.61 -16.11 -4.59
N GLU A 163 9.78 -15.28 -5.22
CA GLU A 163 9.43 -15.35 -6.64
C GLU A 163 9.64 -13.96 -7.29
N ALA A 164 10.10 -13.92 -8.54
CA ALA A 164 10.46 -12.66 -9.18
C ALA A 164 9.26 -11.70 -9.36
N ASP A 165 8.08 -12.25 -9.58
CA ASP A 165 6.82 -11.52 -9.75
C ASP A 165 6.31 -10.89 -8.43
N ASP A 166 6.85 -11.32 -7.27
CA ASP A 166 6.49 -10.78 -5.96
C ASP A 166 7.20 -9.45 -5.64
N VAL A 167 8.08 -8.99 -6.54
CA VAL A 167 8.72 -7.66 -6.48
C VAL A 167 8.19 -6.81 -7.62
N SER A 168 7.29 -5.89 -7.30
CA SER A 168 6.61 -5.06 -8.30
C SER A 168 6.26 -3.67 -7.78
N ILE A 169 6.05 -2.76 -8.73
CA ILE A 169 5.43 -1.48 -8.46
C ILE A 169 3.92 -1.71 -8.46
N LEU A 170 3.26 -1.40 -7.35
CA LEU A 170 1.80 -1.48 -7.28
C LEU A 170 1.23 -0.48 -8.29
N SER A 171 0.09 -0.76 -8.90
CA SER A 171 -0.71 0.28 -9.53
C SER A 171 -1.51 1.02 -8.45
N GLY A 172 -2.01 2.22 -8.78
CA GLY A 172 -2.88 2.94 -7.85
C GLY A 172 -4.18 2.17 -7.55
N SER A 173 -4.73 1.46 -8.52
CA SER A 173 -5.91 0.61 -8.28
C SER A 173 -5.57 -0.59 -7.42
N GLN A 174 -4.38 -1.19 -7.58
CA GLN A 174 -3.90 -2.23 -6.66
C GLN A 174 -3.87 -1.73 -5.22
N GLU A 175 -3.33 -0.54 -4.99
CA GLU A 175 -3.32 0.05 -3.64
C GLU A 175 -4.74 0.17 -3.06
N GLY A 176 -5.70 0.62 -3.87
CA GLY A 176 -7.08 0.81 -3.46
C GLY A 176 -7.80 -0.48 -3.08
N TYR A 177 -7.72 -1.52 -3.92
CA TYR A 177 -8.42 -2.77 -3.62
C TYR A 177 -7.72 -3.58 -2.52
N TYR A 178 -6.39 -3.51 -2.38
CA TYR A 178 -5.68 -4.15 -1.26
C TYR A 178 -6.10 -3.53 0.06
N MET A 179 -6.17 -2.19 0.12
CA MET A 179 -6.70 -1.47 1.28
C MET A 179 -8.15 -1.90 1.61
N TRP A 180 -9.02 -2.03 0.60
CA TRP A 180 -10.39 -2.51 0.81
C TRP A 180 -10.47 -3.91 1.40
N ILE A 181 -9.66 -4.85 0.91
CA ILE A 181 -9.60 -6.22 1.42
C ILE A 181 -9.13 -6.22 2.87
N ALA A 182 -8.05 -5.51 3.19
CA ALA A 182 -7.50 -5.48 4.55
C ALA A 182 -8.45 -4.85 5.56
N ILE A 183 -9.09 -3.73 5.23
CA ILE A 183 -10.09 -3.11 6.11
C ILE A 183 -11.23 -4.08 6.38
N ASN A 184 -11.78 -4.70 5.34
CA ASN A 184 -12.88 -5.65 5.48
C ASN A 184 -12.47 -6.96 6.16
N TYR A 185 -11.20 -7.36 6.06
CA TYR A 185 -10.66 -8.49 6.80
C TYR A 185 -10.69 -8.21 8.31
N MET A 186 -10.12 -7.10 8.76
CA MET A 186 -9.99 -6.84 10.20
C MET A 186 -11.32 -6.57 10.89
N VAL A 187 -12.24 -5.88 10.20
CA VAL A 187 -13.58 -5.62 10.76
C VAL A 187 -14.50 -6.84 10.61
N GLY A 188 -13.99 -7.95 10.05
CA GLY A 188 -14.69 -9.23 9.96
C GLY A 188 -15.86 -9.21 8.97
N ASN A 189 -15.74 -8.46 7.87
CA ASN A 189 -16.78 -8.33 6.85
C ASN A 189 -16.59 -9.27 5.64
N LEU A 190 -15.39 -9.82 5.44
CA LEU A 190 -15.18 -10.81 4.38
C LEU A 190 -16.03 -12.06 4.60
N GLY A 191 -16.70 -12.52 3.54
CA GLY A 191 -17.69 -13.60 3.58
C GLY A 191 -19.14 -13.13 3.76
N LYS A 192 -19.38 -11.86 4.13
CA LYS A 192 -20.73 -11.25 4.24
C LYS A 192 -21.22 -10.69 2.90
N PRO A 193 -22.52 -10.37 2.75
CA PRO A 193 -23.02 -9.65 1.57
C PRO A 193 -22.22 -8.36 1.28
N TYR A 194 -22.04 -8.03 -0.01
CA TYR A 194 -21.24 -6.86 -0.42
C TYR A 194 -21.73 -5.54 0.22
N SER A 195 -23.03 -5.41 0.47
CA SER A 195 -23.66 -4.25 1.11
C SER A 195 -23.25 -4.03 2.57
N GLU A 196 -22.67 -5.05 3.21
CA GLU A 196 -22.17 -4.96 4.59
C GLU A 196 -20.66 -4.68 4.67
N THR A 197 -19.99 -4.63 3.52
CA THR A 197 -18.57 -4.28 3.46
C THR A 197 -18.36 -2.78 3.63
N ALA A 198 -17.22 -2.40 4.22
CA ALA A 198 -16.81 -1.00 4.31
C ALA A 198 -16.30 -0.52 2.94
N ALA A 199 -16.60 0.73 2.60
CA ALA A 199 -15.90 1.47 1.56
C ALA A 199 -14.61 2.06 2.12
N VAL A 200 -13.59 2.23 1.28
CA VAL A 200 -12.33 2.83 1.68
C VAL A 200 -11.92 3.96 0.74
N ILE A 201 -11.42 5.04 1.34
CA ILE A 201 -10.77 6.16 0.67
C ILE A 201 -9.37 6.26 1.27
N ASP A 202 -8.34 6.11 0.45
CA ASP A 202 -6.95 6.30 0.87
C ASP A 202 -6.38 7.54 0.22
N GLN A 203 -6.01 8.53 1.02
CA GLN A 203 -5.41 9.78 0.53
C GLN A 203 -3.91 9.75 0.76
N GLY A 204 -3.19 9.16 -0.19
CA GLY A 204 -1.74 9.15 -0.23
C GLY A 204 -1.13 10.51 -0.58
N GLY A 205 0.19 10.54 -0.78
CA GLY A 205 0.91 11.76 -1.15
C GLY A 205 0.66 12.18 -2.62
N GLY A 206 0.67 11.21 -3.54
CA GLY A 206 0.57 11.44 -4.98
C GLY A 206 -0.84 11.27 -5.57
N SER A 207 -1.61 10.35 -5.01
CA SER A 207 -2.95 9.98 -5.49
C SER A 207 -3.92 9.84 -4.33
N VAL A 208 -5.21 9.79 -4.66
CA VAL A 208 -6.26 9.30 -3.77
C VAL A 208 -6.94 8.10 -4.42
N GLN A 209 -7.14 7.05 -3.64
CA GLN A 209 -7.81 5.83 -4.06
C GLN A 209 -9.21 5.75 -3.45
N MET A 210 -10.15 5.20 -4.21
CA MET A 210 -11.50 4.86 -3.75
C MET A 210 -11.74 3.39 -4.08
N ALA A 211 -12.21 2.61 -3.10
CA ALA A 211 -12.60 1.23 -3.32
C ALA A 211 -13.83 0.83 -2.50
N TYR A 212 -14.81 0.19 -3.15
CA TYR A 212 -16.01 -0.31 -2.49
C TYR A 212 -16.68 -1.42 -3.31
N ALA A 213 -17.34 -2.36 -2.65
CA ALA A 213 -18.03 -3.43 -3.34
C ALA A 213 -19.38 -2.98 -3.92
N ILE A 214 -19.72 -3.54 -5.09
CA ILE A 214 -20.93 -3.25 -5.87
C ILE A 214 -21.65 -4.55 -6.23
N SER A 215 -22.90 -4.42 -6.70
CA SER A 215 -23.65 -5.56 -7.24
C SER A 215 -23.03 -6.08 -8.54
N ARG A 216 -23.26 -7.36 -8.85
CA ARG A 216 -22.90 -7.97 -10.14
C ARG A 216 -23.51 -7.18 -11.31
N GLU A 217 -24.76 -6.75 -11.20
CA GLU A 217 -25.44 -5.95 -12.23
C GLU A 217 -24.71 -4.63 -12.52
N ASN A 218 -24.22 -3.93 -11.49
CA ASN A 218 -23.46 -2.70 -11.69
C ASN A 218 -22.06 -2.98 -12.27
N ALA A 219 -21.44 -4.10 -11.89
CA ALA A 219 -20.17 -4.54 -12.43
C ALA A 219 -20.26 -4.86 -13.93
N GLU A 220 -21.33 -5.53 -14.37
CA GLU A 220 -21.59 -5.85 -15.78
C GLU A 220 -21.85 -4.61 -16.64
N LYS A 221 -22.31 -3.50 -16.03
CA LYS A 221 -22.52 -2.20 -16.67
C LYS A 221 -21.30 -1.27 -16.58
N ALA A 222 -20.21 -1.71 -15.96
CA ALA A 222 -19.03 -0.87 -15.79
C ALA A 222 -18.43 -0.49 -17.17
N PRO A 223 -18.00 0.77 -17.35
CA PRO A 223 -17.36 1.18 -18.60
C PRO A 223 -16.11 0.36 -18.89
N THR A 224 -15.88 0.04 -20.16
CA THR A 224 -14.58 -0.48 -20.60
C THR A 224 -13.55 0.65 -20.60
N VAL A 225 -12.36 0.37 -20.09
CA VAL A 225 -11.23 1.31 -20.11
C VAL A 225 -10.38 1.08 -21.36
N ALA A 226 -9.51 2.05 -21.69
CA ALA A 226 -8.56 1.89 -22.79
C ALA A 226 -7.49 0.84 -22.47
N ASP A 227 -6.85 0.29 -23.50
CA ASP A 227 -5.75 -0.65 -23.32
C ASP A 227 -4.62 0.00 -22.50
N GLY A 228 -4.22 -0.66 -21.42
CA GLY A 228 -3.18 -0.18 -20.50
C GLY A 228 -3.66 0.64 -19.31
N GLU A 229 -4.97 0.88 -19.18
CA GLU A 229 -5.57 1.45 -17.97
C GLU A 229 -6.11 0.37 -17.04
N ASP A 230 -6.09 0.65 -15.73
CA ASP A 230 -6.69 -0.24 -14.74
C ASP A 230 -8.23 -0.27 -14.91
N PRO A 231 -8.85 -1.46 -14.89
CA PRO A 231 -10.30 -1.56 -14.98
C PRO A 231 -10.96 -0.94 -13.75
N TYR A 232 -12.17 -0.42 -13.91
CA TYR A 232 -12.94 0.15 -12.81
C TYR A 232 -13.44 -0.89 -11.80
N VAL A 233 -13.49 -2.18 -12.17
CA VAL A 233 -14.05 -3.23 -11.33
C VAL A 233 -13.15 -4.45 -11.31
N GLU A 234 -12.81 -4.91 -10.11
CA GLU A 234 -12.04 -6.11 -9.85
C GLU A 234 -12.91 -7.18 -9.20
N LYS A 235 -12.68 -8.45 -9.55
CA LYS A 235 -13.44 -9.58 -9.01
C LYS A 235 -12.58 -10.40 -8.04
N PHE A 236 -13.13 -10.65 -6.85
CA PHE A 236 -12.48 -11.41 -5.77
C PHE A 236 -13.37 -12.54 -5.25
N LEU A 237 -12.77 -13.61 -4.74
CA LEU A 237 -13.46 -14.68 -4.03
C LEU A 237 -12.90 -14.77 -2.61
N LEU A 238 -13.58 -14.16 -1.64
CA LEU A 238 -13.05 -14.00 -0.29
C LEU A 238 -13.94 -14.69 0.74
N ARG A 239 -13.40 -15.68 1.46
CA ARG A 239 -14.12 -16.52 2.42
C ARG A 239 -15.40 -17.13 1.83
N GLY A 240 -15.33 -17.56 0.56
CA GLY A 240 -16.43 -18.17 -0.18
C GLY A 240 -17.46 -17.20 -0.79
N ALA A 241 -17.32 -15.89 -0.56
CA ALA A 241 -18.18 -14.88 -1.18
C ALA A 241 -17.50 -14.24 -2.40
N GLU A 242 -18.25 -14.12 -3.50
CA GLU A 242 -17.80 -13.36 -4.68
C GLU A 242 -18.06 -11.86 -4.45
N TYR A 243 -17.01 -11.05 -4.63
CA TYR A 243 -17.10 -9.59 -4.59
C TYR A 243 -16.71 -8.98 -5.93
N TYR A 244 -17.48 -7.98 -6.34
CA TYR A 244 -17.13 -7.06 -7.43
C TYR A 244 -16.80 -5.73 -6.77
N VAL A 245 -15.54 -5.32 -6.82
CA VAL A 245 -15.05 -4.13 -6.13
C VAL A 245 -14.79 -3.05 -7.17
N TYR A 246 -15.56 -1.97 -7.10
CA TYR A 246 -15.21 -0.75 -7.81
C TYR A 246 -13.90 -0.23 -7.20
N VAL A 247 -12.97 0.14 -8.06
CA VAL A 247 -11.70 0.74 -7.64
C VAL A 247 -11.27 1.81 -8.63
N HIS A 248 -10.76 2.92 -8.12
CA HIS A 248 -10.13 3.94 -8.95
C HIS A 248 -9.06 4.70 -8.18
N SER A 249 -8.03 5.12 -8.90
CA SER A 249 -6.92 5.91 -8.37
C SER A 249 -6.81 7.24 -9.12
N TYR A 250 -7.09 8.33 -8.43
CA TYR A 250 -6.98 9.68 -8.97
C TYR A 250 -5.57 10.21 -8.74
N LEU A 251 -4.70 10.04 -9.74
CA LEU A 251 -3.36 10.63 -9.71
C LEU A 251 -3.45 12.17 -9.69
N SER A 252 -2.53 12.81 -8.97
CA SER A 252 -2.50 14.27 -8.75
C SER A 252 -3.49 14.82 -7.72
N TYR A 253 -4.35 13.96 -7.15
CA TYR A 253 -5.31 14.33 -6.09
C TYR A 253 -4.88 13.90 -4.69
N GLY A 254 -3.68 13.31 -4.55
CA GLY A 254 -3.09 13.04 -3.23
C GLY A 254 -2.75 14.32 -2.46
N LEU A 255 -2.46 14.20 -1.16
CA LEU A 255 -2.25 15.34 -0.26
C LEU A 255 -1.15 16.31 -0.72
N LEU A 256 -0.07 15.81 -1.30
CA LEU A 256 1.05 16.63 -1.79
C LEU A 256 0.78 17.10 -3.23
N ALA A 257 0.35 16.18 -4.10
CA ALA A 257 0.10 16.51 -5.49
C ALA A 257 -1.03 17.53 -5.68
N SER A 258 -2.11 17.42 -4.91
CA SER A 258 -3.25 18.35 -4.95
C SER A 258 -2.82 19.79 -4.64
N ARG A 259 -1.83 20.00 -3.76
CA ARG A 259 -1.26 21.33 -3.50
C ARG A 259 -0.63 21.91 -4.77
N ALA A 260 0.10 21.10 -5.53
CA ALA A 260 0.66 21.54 -6.81
C ALA A 260 -0.45 21.88 -7.82
N GLU A 261 -1.48 21.04 -7.95
CA GLU A 261 -2.61 21.32 -8.86
C GLU A 261 -3.38 22.59 -8.49
N ILE A 262 -3.64 22.81 -7.19
CA ILE A 262 -4.29 24.04 -6.70
C ILE A 262 -3.45 25.27 -7.03
N LEU A 263 -2.14 25.22 -6.82
CA LEU A 263 -1.24 26.35 -7.09
C LEU A 263 -1.09 26.65 -8.59
N LYS A 264 -1.21 25.64 -9.48
CA LYS A 264 -1.21 25.85 -10.94
C LYS A 264 -2.36 26.73 -11.40
N VAL A 265 -3.55 26.59 -10.78
CA VAL A 265 -4.75 27.37 -11.14
C VAL A 265 -4.50 28.88 -11.00
N SER A 266 -3.73 29.29 -9.99
CA SER A 266 -3.41 30.70 -9.75
C SER A 266 -2.40 31.29 -10.75
N ARG A 267 -1.78 30.51 -11.64
CA ARG A 267 -0.84 31.01 -12.67
C ARG A 267 0.21 32.00 -12.14
N ASN A 268 0.83 31.69 -10.99
CA ASN A 268 1.81 32.55 -10.29
C ASN A 268 1.27 33.84 -9.64
N SER A 269 -0.05 33.99 -9.52
CA SER A 269 -0.71 35.02 -8.70
C SER A 269 -0.89 34.56 -7.25
N SER A 270 -1.44 35.43 -6.40
CA SER A 270 -1.80 35.07 -5.02
C SER A 270 -2.89 34.00 -4.99
N ASN A 271 -2.81 33.07 -4.05
CA ASN A 271 -3.75 31.97 -3.89
C ASN A 271 -4.42 32.03 -2.50
N GLU A 272 -5.75 31.94 -2.46
CA GLU A 272 -6.55 32.03 -1.22
C GLU A 272 -6.36 30.82 -0.29
N CYS A 273 -5.90 29.69 -0.82
CA CYS A 273 -5.53 28.50 -0.03
C CYS A 273 -4.17 28.66 0.66
N VAL A 274 -3.40 29.71 0.36
CA VAL A 274 -2.12 30.01 1.00
C VAL A 274 -2.34 30.99 2.15
N ALA A 275 -1.92 30.59 3.35
CA ALA A 275 -2.08 31.35 4.58
C ALA A 275 -1.52 32.78 4.48
N THR A 276 -2.31 33.78 4.92
CA THR A 276 -1.93 35.19 4.85
C THR A 276 -0.59 35.45 5.53
N GLY A 277 0.32 36.09 4.79
CA GLY A 277 1.68 36.38 5.21
C GLY A 277 2.72 35.35 4.77
N TYR A 278 2.29 34.22 4.18
CA TYR A 278 3.21 33.28 3.56
C TYR A 278 3.52 33.71 2.11
N ASN A 279 4.82 33.77 1.80
CA ASN A 279 5.31 33.98 0.44
C ASN A 279 6.52 33.08 0.21
N GLY A 280 6.36 32.06 -0.62
CA GLY A 280 7.41 31.09 -0.86
C GLY A 280 7.14 30.22 -2.08
N VAL A 281 7.76 29.05 -2.09
CA VAL A 281 7.70 28.09 -3.18
C VAL A 281 7.35 26.72 -2.62
N TYR A 282 6.37 26.07 -3.24
CA TYR A 282 6.07 24.68 -3.03
C TYR A 282 6.80 23.83 -4.07
N LYS A 283 7.54 22.80 -3.64
CA LYS A 283 8.28 21.91 -4.53
C LYS A 283 7.58 20.56 -4.61
N TYR A 284 7.26 20.10 -5.83
CA TYR A 284 6.64 18.80 -6.05
C TYR A 284 6.98 18.26 -7.44
N GLY A 285 7.38 16.99 -7.52
CA GLY A 285 7.72 16.32 -8.79
C GLY A 285 8.81 17.04 -9.59
N GLY A 286 9.87 17.51 -8.92
CA GLY A 286 10.97 18.25 -9.56
C GLY A 286 10.62 19.67 -10.03
N LYS A 287 9.39 20.14 -9.81
CA LYS A 287 8.91 21.47 -10.22
C LYS A 287 8.68 22.37 -9.03
N GLU A 288 8.84 23.68 -9.27
CA GLU A 288 8.60 24.75 -8.30
C GLU A 288 7.28 25.46 -8.62
N TYR A 289 6.43 25.62 -7.60
CA TYR A 289 5.13 26.28 -7.68
C TYR A 289 5.13 27.48 -6.76
N LYS A 290 4.84 28.68 -7.27
CA LYS A 290 4.75 29.89 -6.46
C LYS A 290 3.57 29.77 -5.50
N ALA A 291 3.85 29.92 -4.19
CA ALA A 291 2.88 29.86 -3.13
C ALA A 291 2.88 31.21 -2.40
N SER A 292 2.09 32.15 -2.91
CA SER A 292 1.94 33.50 -2.35
C SER A 292 0.51 33.69 -1.84
N SER A 293 0.36 34.24 -0.64
CA SER A 293 -0.95 34.43 -0.02
C SER A 293 -1.76 35.57 -0.62
N SER A 294 -3.09 35.44 -0.59
CA SER A 294 -4.01 36.58 -0.75
C SER A 294 -3.94 37.54 0.46
N PRO A 295 -4.24 38.85 0.30
CA PRO A 295 -4.33 39.78 1.42
C PRO A 295 -5.41 39.42 2.45
N THR A 296 -6.40 38.61 2.04
CA THR A 296 -7.50 38.12 2.86
C THR A 296 -7.33 36.62 3.14
N GLY A 297 -7.60 36.18 4.37
CA GLY A 297 -7.52 34.77 4.76
C GLY A 297 -6.99 34.49 6.16
N THR A 298 -6.76 33.21 6.45
CA THR A 298 -6.23 32.74 7.74
C THR A 298 -4.75 33.10 7.89
N SER A 299 -4.41 33.80 8.97
CA SER A 299 -3.03 34.28 9.23
C SER A 299 -2.06 33.14 9.53
N PHE A 300 -0.94 33.09 8.80
CA PHE A 300 0.15 32.12 9.04
C PHE A 300 0.73 32.23 10.46
N LYS A 301 0.90 33.46 10.96
CA LYS A 301 1.42 33.73 12.31
C LYS A 301 0.52 33.19 13.42
N LYS A 302 -0.81 33.17 13.20
CA LYS A 302 -1.76 32.57 14.17
C LYS A 302 -1.68 31.04 14.17
N MET A 303 -1.41 30.42 13.02
CA MET A 303 -1.30 28.96 12.91
C MET A 303 -0.02 28.42 13.56
N GLN A 304 1.10 29.16 13.49
CA GLN A 304 2.34 28.75 14.14
C GLN A 304 2.22 28.71 15.67
N ASN A 305 1.43 29.62 16.26
CA ASN A 305 1.25 29.71 17.71
C ASN A 305 0.29 28.64 18.29
N THR A 306 -0.41 27.89 17.45
CA THR A 306 -1.31 26.79 17.88
C THR A 306 -0.63 25.41 17.85
N SER A 307 0.62 25.34 17.39
CA SER A 307 1.38 24.08 17.27
C SER A 307 2.42 23.88 18.37
N SER A 308 2.37 24.67 19.43
CA SER A 308 3.23 24.61 20.62
C SER A 308 2.44 24.16 21.85
#